data_AF-A0AA43D8P2-F1
#
_entry.id   AF-A0AA43D8P2-F1
#
_cell.length_a   1.000
_cell.length_b   1.000
_cell.length_c   1.000
_cell.angle_alpha   90.00
_cell.angle_beta   90.00
_cell.angle_gamma   90.00
#
_symmetry.space_group_name_H-M   'P 1'
#
loop_
_entity.id
_entity.type
_entity.pdbx_description
1 polymer ?
#
loop_
_entity_poly.entity_id
_entity_poly.type
_entity_poly.pdbx_seq_one_letter_code
_entity_poly.pdbx_strand_id
1 'polypeptide(L)'
;MQTRNQIRIITVSLCVSLFTFKGCSSDDAPQPVDCAVSTLAVTGSGSGPTSCGATDGSITATATGGDEPYQFAIDAQPFGGSPAFTGLAAGTYQLKVRDKNNCERTKSVTINAAGSTLAATVNTTVSGCKTSDGVITINASGGTAPYAYQIDGGATSGTSVYDNLAAGNYSVKVTDNTGCSVTQNVEVLNGTLYSTEVQSIITANCAVSGCHVSGGAASVSFTSFANVQSRAADIKSKTQSGEMPKDAAKLPQAQLDLISCWVEDGALNN
;
A
#
# COMPACT_ATOMS: atom_id res chain seq x y z
N MET A 1 19.32 -71.50 -82.86
CA MET A 1 18.55 -70.28 -82.57
C MET A 1 19.21 -69.63 -81.35
N GLN A 2 20.09 -68.64 -81.58
CA GLN A 2 19.85 -67.20 -81.33
C GLN A 2 19.86 -66.86 -79.82
N THR A 3 20.62 -65.90 -79.27
CA THR A 3 21.67 -64.98 -79.75
C THR A 3 22.19 -64.20 -78.52
N ARG A 4 23.52 -63.98 -78.47
CA ARG A 4 24.28 -62.82 -77.92
C ARG A 4 24.03 -62.37 -76.46
N ASN A 5 24.99 -62.53 -75.55
CA ASN A 5 26.26 -61.77 -75.41
C ASN A 5 26.05 -60.33 -74.92
N GLN A 6 26.45 -60.01 -73.67
CA GLN A 6 27.41 -58.94 -73.37
C GLN A 6 27.84 -58.98 -71.89
N ILE A 7 29.16 -59.05 -71.68
CA ILE A 7 29.87 -58.77 -70.44
C ILE A 7 30.00 -57.25 -70.30
N ARG A 8 29.68 -56.67 -69.14
CA ARG A 8 30.28 -55.40 -68.68
C ARG A 8 30.48 -55.39 -67.16
N ILE A 9 31.73 -55.14 -66.80
CA ILE A 9 32.31 -54.99 -65.46
C ILE A 9 32.39 -53.48 -65.15
N ILE A 10 31.87 -53.07 -63.97
CA ILE A 10 32.24 -51.92 -63.11
C ILE A 10 31.96 -50.50 -63.69
N THR A 11 31.23 -49.59 -63.02
CA THR A 11 31.73 -48.66 -61.97
C THR A 11 30.62 -48.09 -61.05
N VAL A 12 30.80 -48.25 -59.74
CA VAL A 12 30.47 -47.40 -58.56
C VAL A 12 29.37 -46.33 -58.68
N SER A 13 28.28 -46.45 -57.90
CA SER A 13 27.83 -45.39 -56.99
C SER A 13 26.88 -45.91 -55.89
N LEU A 14 27.07 -45.35 -54.71
CA LEU A 14 26.65 -45.77 -53.38
C LEU A 14 25.17 -45.39 -53.10
N CYS A 15 24.48 -46.22 -52.32
CA CYS A 15 23.38 -45.87 -51.42
C CYS A 15 22.08 -45.27 -52.01
N VAL A 16 21.09 -46.12 -52.33
CA VAL A 16 19.67 -45.74 -52.13
C VAL A 16 18.97 -46.92 -51.47
N SER A 17 18.83 -46.80 -50.14
CA SER A 17 18.14 -47.74 -49.27
C SER A 17 16.67 -47.89 -49.65
N LEU A 18 16.19 -49.12 -49.47
CA LEU A 18 14.80 -49.57 -49.46
C LEU A 18 13.84 -48.51 -48.88
N PHE A 19 12.96 -47.95 -49.71
CA PHE A 19 11.60 -47.62 -49.29
C PHE A 19 10.70 -47.79 -50.52
N THR A 20 10.11 -48.98 -50.64
CA THR A 20 8.89 -49.16 -51.41
C THR A 20 7.82 -48.25 -50.79
N PHE A 21 7.41 -47.22 -51.51
CA PHE A 21 6.20 -46.45 -51.23
C PHE A 21 5.02 -47.44 -51.23
N LYS A 22 4.67 -47.91 -50.03
CA LYS A 22 3.37 -48.52 -49.78
C LYS A 22 2.37 -47.38 -49.88
N GLY A 23 1.45 -47.49 -50.85
CA GLY A 23 0.53 -46.43 -51.22
C GLY A 23 -0.21 -45.85 -50.02
N CYS A 24 -0.53 -44.56 -50.11
CA CYS A 24 -1.51 -43.94 -49.23
C CYS A 24 -2.83 -44.69 -49.43
N SER A 25 -3.18 -45.53 -48.46
CA SER A 25 -4.52 -46.09 -48.34
C SER A 25 -5.46 -44.95 -47.97
N SER A 26 -6.60 -44.84 -48.64
CA SER A 26 -7.67 -43.89 -48.32
C SER A 26 -8.43 -44.23 -47.03
N ASP A 27 -7.89 -45.14 -46.21
CA ASP A 27 -8.45 -45.60 -44.93
C ASP A 27 -7.75 -44.98 -43.70
N ASP A 28 -7.10 -43.82 -43.87
CA ASP A 28 -6.67 -43.07 -42.69
C ASP A 28 -7.91 -42.50 -42.00
N ALA A 29 -8.34 -43.20 -40.95
CA ALA A 29 -9.29 -42.67 -39.99
C ALA A 29 -8.83 -41.26 -39.55
N PRO A 30 -9.75 -40.31 -39.34
CA PRO A 30 -9.39 -38.98 -38.86
C PRO A 30 -8.49 -39.12 -37.63
N GLN A 31 -7.23 -38.69 -37.75
CA GLN A 31 -6.31 -38.72 -36.62
C GLN A 31 -6.91 -37.86 -35.50
N PRO A 32 -6.83 -38.29 -34.23
CA PRO A 32 -7.32 -37.50 -33.11
C PRO A 32 -6.63 -36.14 -33.13
N VAL A 33 -7.43 -35.06 -33.04
CA VAL A 33 -6.93 -33.69 -33.00
C VAL A 33 -5.95 -33.53 -31.82
N ASP A 34 -4.69 -33.25 -32.12
CA ASP A 34 -3.66 -33.07 -31.10
C ASP A 34 -3.58 -31.60 -30.68
N CYS A 35 -4.17 -31.30 -29.52
CA CYS A 35 -4.13 -29.97 -28.93
C CYS A 35 -2.73 -29.55 -28.43
N ALA A 36 -1.77 -30.47 -28.35
CA ALA A 36 -0.39 -30.16 -27.96
C ALA A 36 0.36 -29.41 -29.06
N VAL A 37 0.05 -29.65 -30.33
CA VAL A 37 0.66 -28.94 -31.47
C VAL A 37 -0.14 -27.72 -31.94
N SER A 38 -1.32 -27.47 -31.35
CA SER A 38 -2.13 -26.31 -31.69
C SER A 38 -1.39 -25.00 -31.37
N THR A 39 -1.35 -24.11 -32.35
CA THR A 39 -0.80 -22.75 -32.23
C THR A 39 -1.74 -21.78 -31.51
N LEU A 40 -2.89 -22.27 -31.03
CA LEU A 40 -3.86 -21.47 -30.30
C LEU A 40 -3.17 -20.74 -29.14
N ALA A 41 -3.42 -19.45 -29.07
CA ALA A 41 -2.98 -18.56 -28.02
C ALA A 41 -4.10 -17.60 -27.66
N VAL A 42 -4.10 -17.13 -26.41
CA VAL A 42 -5.00 -16.08 -25.94
C VAL A 42 -4.19 -14.98 -25.26
N THR A 43 -4.53 -13.76 -25.64
CA THR A 43 -4.14 -12.55 -24.92
C THR A 43 -5.40 -11.88 -24.38
N GLY A 44 -5.23 -11.06 -23.35
CA GLY A 44 -6.31 -10.30 -22.77
C GLY A 44 -5.78 -8.98 -22.25
N SER A 45 -6.56 -7.92 -22.44
CA SER A 45 -6.33 -6.62 -21.82
C SER A 45 -7.45 -6.33 -20.84
N GLY A 46 -7.09 -6.00 -19.60
CA GLY A 46 -8.03 -5.59 -18.56
C GLY A 46 -8.09 -4.08 -18.41
N SER A 47 -9.28 -3.56 -18.15
CA SER A 47 -9.53 -2.17 -17.74
C SER A 47 -10.09 -2.18 -16.31
N GLY A 48 -9.46 -1.40 -15.44
CA GLY A 48 -9.87 -1.23 -14.03
C GLY A 48 -11.30 -0.69 -13.87
N PRO A 49 -11.93 -0.90 -12.70
CA PRO A 49 -13.18 -0.22 -12.36
C PRO A 49 -13.02 1.30 -12.33
N THR A 50 -14.12 2.04 -12.49
CA THR A 50 -14.11 3.52 -12.47
C THR A 50 -13.92 4.11 -11.08
N SER A 51 -14.30 3.37 -10.04
CA SER A 51 -14.27 3.80 -8.65
C SER A 51 -13.90 2.66 -7.70
N CYS A 52 -13.41 2.99 -6.51
CA CYS A 52 -13.02 2.00 -5.53
C CYS A 52 -14.23 1.16 -5.09
N GLY A 53 -14.10 -0.17 -5.21
CA GLY A 53 -15.18 -1.11 -4.90
C GLY A 53 -16.23 -1.26 -6.01
N ALA A 54 -16.11 -0.54 -7.13
CA ALA A 54 -16.97 -0.77 -8.28
C ALA A 54 -16.62 -2.08 -9.00
N THR A 55 -17.60 -2.61 -9.70
CA THR A 55 -17.50 -3.83 -10.51
C THR A 55 -17.77 -3.53 -11.98
N ASP A 56 -17.40 -2.35 -12.46
CA ASP A 56 -17.59 -1.93 -13.87
C ASP A 56 -16.32 -2.09 -14.71
N GLY A 57 -15.32 -2.80 -14.19
CA GLY A 57 -14.14 -3.22 -14.93
C GLY A 57 -14.49 -4.20 -16.05
N SER A 58 -13.54 -4.38 -16.96
CA SER A 58 -13.71 -5.22 -18.14
C SER A 58 -12.43 -5.94 -18.56
N ILE A 59 -12.59 -7.07 -19.26
CA ILE A 59 -11.52 -7.78 -19.97
C ILE A 59 -11.95 -7.98 -21.42
N THR A 60 -11.07 -7.63 -22.34
CA THR A 60 -11.21 -7.95 -23.77
C THR A 60 -10.17 -8.99 -24.15
N ALA A 61 -10.64 -10.14 -24.63
CA ALA A 61 -9.84 -11.26 -25.09
C ALA A 61 -9.50 -11.14 -26.58
N THR A 62 -8.37 -11.72 -26.98
CA THR A 62 -8.00 -11.90 -28.37
C THR A 62 -7.38 -13.28 -28.52
N ALA A 63 -7.85 -14.04 -29.53
CA ALA A 63 -7.31 -15.34 -29.88
C ALA A 63 -6.45 -15.22 -31.16
N THR A 64 -5.37 -15.99 -31.23
CA THR A 64 -4.57 -16.16 -32.44
C THR A 64 -4.18 -17.63 -32.61
N GLY A 65 -4.00 -18.07 -33.86
CA GLY A 65 -3.76 -19.49 -34.17
C GLY A 65 -4.98 -20.38 -33.89
N GLY A 66 -4.82 -21.69 -34.06
CA GLY A 66 -5.94 -22.65 -33.94
C GLY A 66 -7.00 -22.51 -35.04
N ASP A 67 -8.14 -23.16 -34.84
CA ASP A 67 -9.24 -23.22 -35.82
C ASP A 67 -10.51 -22.51 -35.33
N GLU A 68 -11.03 -21.59 -36.12
CA GLU A 68 -12.29 -20.90 -35.84
C GLU A 68 -13.52 -21.84 -35.95
N PRO A 69 -14.61 -21.57 -35.20
CA PRO A 69 -14.82 -20.42 -34.31
C PRO A 69 -14.19 -20.57 -32.92
N TYR A 70 -13.79 -19.45 -32.33
CA TYR A 70 -13.32 -19.42 -30.94
C TYR A 70 -14.46 -19.23 -29.94
N GLN A 71 -14.30 -19.81 -28.76
CA GLN A 71 -15.11 -19.53 -27.59
C GLN A 71 -14.21 -19.05 -26.45
N PHE A 72 -14.71 -18.11 -25.64
CA PHE A 72 -13.99 -17.52 -24.52
C PHE A 72 -14.75 -17.78 -23.22
N ALA A 73 -14.00 -17.92 -22.13
CA ALA A 73 -14.54 -17.99 -20.77
C ALA A 73 -13.60 -17.27 -19.80
N ILE A 74 -14.13 -16.90 -18.65
CA ILE A 74 -13.37 -16.34 -17.54
C ILE A 74 -13.63 -17.16 -16.28
N ASP A 75 -12.56 -17.55 -15.59
CA ASP A 75 -12.62 -18.39 -14.39
C ASP A 75 -13.49 -19.66 -14.60
N ALA A 76 -14.57 -19.82 -13.82
CA ALA A 76 -15.49 -20.94 -13.89
C ALA A 76 -16.75 -20.65 -14.75
N GLN A 77 -16.80 -19.52 -15.44
CA GLN A 77 -17.92 -19.17 -16.32
C GLN A 77 -17.97 -20.10 -17.56
N PRO A 78 -19.16 -20.35 -18.11
CA PRO A 78 -19.29 -21.13 -19.34
C PRO A 78 -18.64 -20.43 -20.53
N PHE A 79 -18.20 -21.23 -21.51
CA PHE A 79 -17.67 -20.74 -22.77
C PHE A 79 -18.78 -20.07 -23.62
N GLY A 80 -18.46 -18.89 -24.18
CA GLY A 80 -19.34 -18.14 -25.06
C GLY A 80 -18.58 -17.51 -26.23
N GLY A 81 -19.30 -17.01 -27.24
CA GLY A 81 -18.70 -16.39 -28.43
C GLY A 81 -18.23 -14.94 -28.24
N SER A 82 -18.53 -14.31 -27.11
CA SER A 82 -18.12 -12.92 -26.84
C SER A 82 -16.67 -12.89 -26.35
N PRO A 83 -15.80 -12.09 -26.98
CA PRO A 83 -14.45 -11.84 -26.46
C PRO A 83 -14.44 -10.78 -25.34
N ALA A 84 -15.55 -10.10 -25.06
CA ALA A 84 -15.64 -9.04 -24.07
C ALA A 84 -16.40 -9.50 -22.82
N PHE A 85 -15.79 -9.24 -21.66
CA PHE A 85 -16.35 -9.47 -20.32
C PHE A 85 -16.42 -8.13 -19.59
N THR A 86 -17.59 -7.80 -19.07
CA THR A 86 -17.84 -6.58 -18.28
C THR A 86 -18.41 -6.96 -16.92
N GLY A 87 -18.52 -6.01 -16.00
CA GLY A 87 -19.08 -6.33 -14.68
C GLY A 87 -18.03 -6.89 -13.71
N LEU A 88 -16.74 -6.63 -13.95
CA LEU A 88 -15.64 -7.24 -13.21
C LEU A 88 -15.10 -6.28 -12.13
N ALA A 89 -14.90 -6.80 -10.93
CA ALA A 89 -14.17 -6.11 -9.88
C ALA A 89 -12.65 -6.11 -10.16
N ALA A 90 -11.89 -5.29 -9.44
CA ALA A 90 -10.44 -5.42 -9.40
C ALA A 90 -10.03 -6.81 -8.87
N GLY A 91 -9.04 -7.43 -9.49
CA GLY A 91 -8.64 -8.79 -9.18
C GLY A 91 -7.91 -9.48 -10.33
N THR A 92 -7.52 -10.73 -10.11
CA THR A 92 -6.89 -11.58 -11.13
C THR A 92 -7.88 -12.60 -11.64
N TYR A 93 -7.99 -12.70 -12.96
CA TYR A 93 -8.93 -13.56 -13.66
C TYR A 93 -8.20 -14.53 -14.59
N GLN A 94 -8.72 -15.75 -14.68
CA GLN A 94 -8.23 -16.78 -15.59
C GLN A 94 -9.02 -16.73 -16.89
N LEU A 95 -8.48 -16.01 -17.89
CA LEU A 95 -9.03 -15.96 -19.23
C LEU A 95 -8.74 -17.27 -19.97
N LYS A 96 -9.78 -17.88 -20.53
CA LYS A 96 -9.71 -19.13 -21.29
C LYS A 96 -10.18 -18.91 -22.72
N VAL A 97 -9.55 -19.58 -23.66
CA VAL A 97 -10.02 -19.72 -25.04
C VAL A 97 -10.13 -21.20 -25.40
N ARG A 98 -11.11 -21.53 -26.23
CA ARG A 98 -11.32 -22.84 -26.84
C ARG A 98 -11.54 -22.68 -28.34
N ASP A 99 -10.89 -23.51 -29.15
CA ASP A 99 -11.10 -23.56 -30.60
C ASP A 99 -12.15 -24.61 -31.02
N LYS A 100 -12.42 -24.73 -32.32
CA LYS A 100 -13.40 -25.71 -32.87
C LYS A 100 -13.06 -27.16 -32.53
N ASN A 101 -11.79 -27.48 -32.33
CA ASN A 101 -11.30 -28.82 -32.02
C ASN A 101 -11.26 -29.09 -30.50
N ASN A 102 -11.86 -28.21 -29.69
CA ASN A 102 -11.83 -28.25 -28.23
C ASN A 102 -10.44 -28.09 -27.61
N CYS A 103 -9.48 -27.52 -28.32
CA CYS A 103 -8.19 -27.20 -27.74
C CYS A 103 -8.30 -25.94 -26.88
N GLU A 104 -7.84 -26.04 -25.63
CA GLU A 104 -7.94 -24.95 -24.67
C GLU A 104 -6.59 -24.31 -24.34
N ARG A 105 -6.63 -23.00 -24.09
CA ARG A 105 -5.51 -22.24 -23.52
C ARG A 105 -6.03 -21.32 -22.44
N THR A 106 -5.20 -21.10 -21.42
CA THR A 106 -5.51 -20.20 -20.30
C THR A 106 -4.43 -19.13 -20.15
N LYS A 107 -4.84 -17.93 -19.79
CA LYS A 107 -3.96 -16.80 -19.47
C LYS A 107 -4.49 -16.06 -18.25
N SER A 108 -3.61 -15.73 -17.32
CA SER A 108 -3.93 -14.84 -16.20
C SER A 108 -3.97 -13.39 -16.67
N VAL A 109 -5.03 -12.66 -16.35
CA VAL A 109 -5.21 -11.23 -16.61
C VAL A 109 -5.53 -10.53 -15.30
N THR A 110 -4.83 -9.45 -14.98
CA THR A 110 -5.08 -8.67 -13.76
C THR A 110 -5.81 -7.38 -14.10
N ILE A 111 -6.92 -7.13 -13.41
CA ILE A 111 -7.63 -5.86 -13.38
C ILE A 111 -7.17 -5.11 -12.13
N ASN A 112 -6.51 -3.97 -12.32
CA ASN A 112 -6.08 -3.13 -11.20
C ASN A 112 -7.27 -2.41 -10.56
N ALA A 113 -7.15 -2.08 -9.27
CA ALA A 113 -8.12 -1.24 -8.57
C ALA A 113 -8.23 0.15 -9.20
N ALA A 114 -9.37 0.80 -8.96
CA ALA A 114 -9.59 2.17 -9.38
C ALA A 114 -8.63 3.12 -8.65
N GLY A 115 -8.13 4.13 -9.37
CA GLY A 115 -7.25 5.16 -8.82
C GLY A 115 -5.82 4.69 -8.55
N SER A 116 -4.92 5.65 -8.32
CA SER A 116 -3.62 5.35 -7.72
C SER A 116 -3.78 5.10 -6.22
N THR A 117 -2.84 4.40 -5.57
CA THR A 117 -2.92 4.11 -4.14
C THR A 117 -3.06 5.40 -3.31
N LEU A 118 -4.21 5.60 -2.65
CA LEU A 118 -4.42 6.74 -1.74
C LEU A 118 -3.69 6.49 -0.41
N ALA A 119 -2.93 7.48 0.04
CA ALA A 119 -2.26 7.50 1.33
C ALA A 119 -2.54 8.82 2.07
N ALA A 120 -2.51 8.78 3.41
CA ALA A 120 -2.68 9.95 4.25
C ALA A 120 -1.67 9.96 5.40
N THR A 121 -0.95 11.06 5.55
CA THR A 121 -0.09 11.34 6.71
C THR A 121 -0.79 12.37 7.59
N VAL A 122 -0.85 12.11 8.89
CA VAL A 122 -1.53 12.98 9.85
C VAL A 122 -0.51 13.51 10.85
N ASN A 123 -0.48 14.82 11.04
CA ASN A 123 0.35 15.51 12.03
C ASN A 123 -0.55 16.21 13.05
N THR A 124 -0.14 16.25 14.31
CA THR A 124 -0.90 16.90 15.39
C THR A 124 -0.06 17.91 16.15
N THR A 125 -0.73 18.93 16.69
CA THR A 125 -0.19 19.80 17.74
C THR A 125 -0.82 19.44 19.08
N VAL A 126 -0.11 19.72 20.17
CA VAL A 126 -0.61 19.51 21.53
C VAL A 126 -1.79 20.45 21.80
N SER A 127 -2.81 19.98 22.51
CA SER A 127 -3.87 20.83 23.07
C SER A 127 -3.45 21.31 24.46
N GLY A 128 -3.59 22.60 24.73
CA GLY A 128 -3.33 23.19 26.04
C GLY A 128 -4.21 22.60 27.13
N CYS A 129 -3.76 22.70 28.38
CA CYS A 129 -4.32 21.95 29.51
C CYS A 129 -5.79 22.28 29.84
N LYS A 130 -6.24 23.49 29.51
CA LYS A 130 -7.61 23.99 29.73
C LYS A 130 -8.22 24.59 28.47
N THR A 131 -7.52 24.46 27.35
CA THR A 131 -7.94 24.95 26.04
C THR A 131 -8.14 23.77 25.11
N SER A 132 -8.97 23.95 24.10
CA SER A 132 -9.11 23.01 23.00
C SER A 132 -8.54 23.72 21.79
N ASP A 133 -7.22 23.81 21.72
CA ASP A 133 -6.46 24.52 20.68
C ASP A 133 -5.51 23.59 19.92
N GLY A 134 -5.65 22.27 20.12
CA GLY A 134 -4.98 21.26 19.32
C GLY A 134 -5.40 21.36 17.85
N VAL A 135 -4.46 21.02 16.96
CA VAL A 135 -4.63 21.07 15.52
C VAL A 135 -4.24 19.73 14.91
N ILE A 136 -5.08 19.19 14.04
CA ILE A 136 -4.77 18.06 13.17
C ILE A 136 -4.59 18.59 11.75
N THR A 137 -3.43 18.30 11.15
CA THR A 137 -3.13 18.59 9.74
C THR A 137 -2.93 17.31 8.96
N ILE A 138 -3.66 17.17 7.85
CA ILE A 138 -3.71 15.96 7.05
C ILE A 138 -3.04 16.23 5.69
N ASN A 139 -2.15 15.35 5.27
CA ASN A 139 -1.50 15.40 3.97
C ASN A 139 -1.87 14.14 3.19
N ALA A 140 -2.77 14.29 2.21
CA ALA A 140 -3.14 13.22 1.30
C ALA A 140 -2.17 13.14 0.11
N SER A 141 -1.82 11.93 -0.31
CA SER A 141 -1.01 11.68 -1.51
C SER A 141 -1.51 10.43 -2.26
N GLY A 142 -1.23 10.36 -3.57
CA GLY A 142 -1.84 9.35 -4.45
C GLY A 142 -3.35 9.56 -4.64
N GLY A 143 -4.11 8.51 -4.97
CA GLY A 143 -5.53 8.64 -5.29
C GLY A 143 -5.84 9.54 -6.49
N THR A 144 -7.08 10.02 -6.55
CA THR A 144 -7.57 10.98 -7.56
C THR A 144 -8.14 12.23 -6.87
N ALA A 145 -7.51 13.39 -7.04
CA ALA A 145 -8.04 14.66 -6.52
C ALA A 145 -9.38 15.05 -7.17
N PRO A 146 -10.23 15.86 -6.52
CA PRO A 146 -10.08 16.44 -5.16
C PRO A 146 -10.25 15.41 -4.04
N TYR A 147 -9.73 15.74 -2.85
CA TYR A 147 -9.89 14.93 -1.64
C TYR A 147 -10.93 15.53 -0.69
N ALA A 148 -11.66 14.67 0.01
CA ALA A 148 -12.56 14.99 1.10
C ALA A 148 -12.02 14.41 2.41
N TYR A 149 -12.02 15.22 3.46
CA TYR A 149 -11.52 14.89 4.78
C TYR A 149 -12.70 14.79 5.75
N GLN A 150 -12.63 13.86 6.69
CA GLN A 150 -13.64 13.68 7.74
C GLN A 150 -12.91 13.32 9.04
N ILE A 151 -13.38 13.87 10.16
CA ILE A 151 -12.89 13.57 11.50
C ILE A 151 -14.03 12.97 12.33
N ASP A 152 -13.79 11.85 13.00
CA ASP A 152 -14.72 11.13 13.90
C ASP A 152 -16.13 10.87 13.32
N GLY A 153 -16.21 10.64 12.00
CA GLY A 153 -17.48 10.42 11.32
C GLY A 153 -18.34 11.69 11.16
N GLY A 154 -17.79 12.87 11.43
CA GLY A 154 -18.44 14.18 11.24
C GLY A 154 -18.71 14.55 9.79
N ALA A 155 -19.00 15.83 9.52
CA ALA A 155 -19.20 16.28 8.14
C ALA A 155 -17.91 16.18 7.32
N THR A 156 -18.03 15.79 6.04
CA THR A 156 -16.91 15.82 5.10
C THR A 156 -16.59 17.26 4.69
N SER A 157 -15.31 17.62 4.70
CA SER A 157 -14.80 18.94 4.30
C SER A 157 -13.72 18.81 3.22
N GLY A 158 -13.54 19.87 2.41
CA GLY A 158 -12.39 19.99 1.51
C GLY A 158 -11.13 20.53 2.20
N THR A 159 -11.21 20.90 3.48
CA THR A 159 -10.09 21.40 4.28
C THR A 159 -9.35 20.25 4.96
N SER A 160 -8.02 20.27 4.88
CA SER A 160 -7.16 19.26 5.49
C SER A 160 -6.67 19.61 6.90
N VAL A 161 -7.10 20.75 7.43
CA VAL A 161 -6.75 21.25 8.77
C VAL A 161 -8.01 21.29 9.62
N TYR A 162 -7.92 20.71 10.81
CA TYR A 162 -8.92 20.77 11.86
C TYR A 162 -8.27 21.40 13.08
N ASP A 163 -8.81 22.53 13.52
CA ASP A 163 -8.33 23.27 14.69
C ASP A 163 -9.34 23.19 15.83
N ASN A 164 -8.99 23.82 16.94
CA ASN A 164 -9.80 23.89 18.16
C ASN A 164 -10.15 22.52 18.77
N LEU A 165 -9.24 21.56 18.67
CA LEU A 165 -9.44 20.20 19.15
C LEU A 165 -8.96 20.06 20.59
N ALA A 166 -9.75 19.36 21.41
CA ALA A 166 -9.34 18.95 22.74
C ALA A 166 -8.31 17.82 22.66
N ALA A 167 -7.63 17.54 23.77
CA ALA A 167 -6.84 16.32 23.86
C ALA A 167 -7.70 15.07 23.76
N GLY A 168 -7.26 14.08 22.97
CA GLY A 168 -8.01 12.85 22.75
C GLY A 168 -7.57 12.09 21.49
N ASN A 169 -8.22 10.96 21.26
CA ASN A 169 -8.02 10.15 20.06
C ASN A 169 -9.05 10.53 19.00
N TYR A 170 -8.55 10.76 17.78
CA TYR A 170 -9.32 11.16 16.62
C TYR A 170 -9.15 10.15 15.49
N SER A 171 -10.24 9.82 14.81
CA SER A 171 -10.28 9.00 13.60
C SER A 171 -10.43 9.90 12.39
N VAL A 172 -9.36 10.03 11.62
CA VAL A 172 -9.32 10.83 10.39
C VAL A 172 -9.53 9.93 9.19
N LYS A 173 -10.55 10.22 8.38
CA LYS A 173 -10.81 9.57 7.10
C LYS A 173 -10.54 10.54 5.95
N VAL A 174 -9.77 10.10 4.97
CA VAL A 174 -9.56 10.80 3.69
C VAL A 174 -10.21 9.98 2.59
N THR A 175 -11.00 10.63 1.74
CA THR A 175 -11.66 10.02 0.57
C THR A 175 -11.28 10.78 -0.69
N ASP A 176 -10.95 10.08 -1.76
CA ASP A 176 -10.63 10.68 -3.06
C ASP A 176 -11.85 10.76 -3.99
N ASN A 177 -11.69 11.38 -5.17
CA ASN A 177 -12.77 11.57 -6.13
C ASN A 177 -13.25 10.27 -6.80
N THR A 178 -12.46 9.21 -6.72
CA THR A 178 -12.84 7.86 -7.16
C THR A 178 -13.50 7.04 -6.05
N GLY A 179 -13.77 7.65 -4.89
CA GLY A 179 -14.43 7.01 -3.75
C GLY A 179 -13.51 6.11 -2.90
N CYS A 180 -12.20 6.10 -3.18
CA CYS A 180 -11.22 5.37 -2.39
C CYS A 180 -11.03 6.10 -1.05
N SER A 181 -10.97 5.36 0.06
CA SER A 181 -10.78 5.98 1.37
C SER A 181 -9.75 5.28 2.24
N VAL A 182 -9.03 6.07 3.04
CA VAL A 182 -8.07 5.63 4.05
C VAL A 182 -8.45 6.24 5.39
N THR A 183 -8.29 5.49 6.47
CA THR A 183 -8.57 5.95 7.84
C THR A 183 -7.32 5.84 8.69
N GLN A 184 -6.99 6.90 9.41
CA GLN A 184 -5.87 6.99 10.34
C GLN A 184 -6.38 7.39 11.72
N ASN A 185 -5.96 6.66 12.74
CA ASN A 185 -6.19 7.05 14.13
C ASN A 185 -4.99 7.87 14.61
N VAL A 186 -5.25 8.98 15.26
CA VAL A 186 -4.22 9.89 15.77
C VAL A 186 -4.61 10.40 17.15
N GLU A 187 -3.61 10.69 17.98
CA GLU A 187 -3.80 11.27 19.30
C GLU A 187 -3.39 12.75 19.29
N VAL A 188 -4.27 13.61 19.78
CA VAL A 188 -3.95 14.97 20.20
C VAL A 188 -3.61 14.88 21.68
N LEU A 189 -2.34 15.10 22.00
CA LEU A 189 -1.87 15.01 23.38
C LEU A 189 -2.40 16.19 24.21
N ASN A 190 -2.65 15.92 25.49
CA ASN A 190 -2.89 16.98 26.46
C ASN A 190 -1.55 17.52 26.95
N GLY A 191 -1.42 18.85 26.98
CA GLY A 191 -0.29 19.56 27.56
C GLY A 191 0.04 19.18 29.01
N THR A 192 -0.87 18.54 29.75
CA THR A 192 -0.69 18.23 31.18
C THR A 192 -0.13 16.85 31.53
N LEU A 193 0.19 15.96 30.59
CA LEU A 193 0.61 14.59 30.97
C LEU A 193 2.02 14.26 30.53
N TYR A 194 2.98 14.50 31.43
CA TYR A 194 4.19 13.68 31.57
C TYR A 194 4.74 13.76 33.01
N SER A 195 3.89 13.67 34.04
CA SER A 195 4.34 13.79 35.44
C SER A 195 5.14 12.59 35.96
N THR A 196 5.02 11.38 35.38
CA THR A 196 5.68 10.18 35.93
C THR A 196 6.98 9.81 35.22
N GLU A 197 7.07 9.92 33.89
CA GLU A 197 8.33 9.61 33.18
C GLU A 197 9.34 10.77 33.21
N VAL A 198 8.88 12.03 33.23
CA VAL A 198 9.76 13.19 33.42
C VAL A 198 10.31 13.23 34.85
N GLN A 199 9.58 12.69 35.84
CA GLN A 199 10.09 12.51 37.20
C GLN A 199 11.32 11.60 37.22
N SER A 200 11.31 10.50 36.48
CA SER A 200 12.47 9.60 36.35
C SER A 200 13.66 10.26 35.64
N ILE A 201 13.42 11.11 34.64
CA ILE A 201 14.48 11.83 33.91
C ILE A 201 15.09 12.96 34.76
N ILE A 202 14.27 13.69 35.52
CA ILE A 202 14.76 14.72 36.46
C ILE A 202 15.55 14.07 37.61
N THR A 203 15.13 12.89 38.08
CA THR A 203 15.84 12.12 39.12
C THR A 203 17.18 11.58 38.59
N ALA A 204 17.23 11.12 37.34
CA ALA A 204 18.45 10.62 36.71
C ALA A 204 19.49 11.73 36.42
N ASN A 205 19.06 12.92 36.01
CA ASN A 205 19.98 14.03 35.70
C ASN A 205 20.56 14.74 36.93
N CYS A 206 20.00 14.53 38.13
CA CYS A 206 20.64 14.94 39.38
C CYS A 206 21.78 14.01 39.83
N ALA A 207 21.92 12.82 39.25
CA ALA A 207 22.96 11.87 39.62
C ALA A 207 24.31 12.12 38.92
N VAL A 208 24.34 12.84 37.79
CA VAL A 208 25.54 13.00 36.94
C VAL A 208 26.19 14.38 36.98
N SER A 209 25.52 15.40 37.53
CA SER A 209 26.03 16.77 37.58
C SER A 209 25.89 17.40 38.95
N GLY A 210 26.63 16.86 39.93
CA GLY A 210 27.10 17.60 41.11
C GLY A 210 26.11 18.52 41.82
N CYS A 211 24.87 18.08 42.07
CA CYS A 211 23.99 18.78 43.00
C CYS A 211 24.51 18.48 44.42
N HIS A 212 25.19 19.45 45.02
CA HIS A 212 25.85 19.30 46.31
C HIS A 212 24.78 19.21 47.43
N VAL A 213 24.53 18.01 47.93
CA VAL A 213 23.80 17.76 49.19
C VAL A 213 24.82 17.64 50.31
N SER A 214 24.81 18.58 51.26
CA SER A 214 25.61 18.46 52.49
C SER A 214 24.71 18.40 53.73
N GLY A 215 24.57 17.20 54.30
CA GLY A 215 24.26 16.99 55.72
C GLY A 215 23.08 16.06 56.03
N GLY A 216 23.39 14.77 56.27
CA GLY A 216 22.67 13.92 57.24
C GLY A 216 21.36 13.23 56.80
N ALA A 217 21.32 11.91 56.97
CA ALA A 217 20.26 10.95 56.65
C ALA A 217 18.78 11.40 56.76
N ALA A 218 18.02 10.94 55.75
CA ALA A 218 16.56 10.83 55.63
C ALA A 218 15.79 12.08 55.16
N SER A 219 14.97 11.86 54.12
CA SER A 219 14.05 12.78 53.41
C SER A 219 14.69 13.84 52.51
N VAL A 220 14.52 13.67 51.19
CA VAL A 220 14.62 14.80 50.24
C VAL A 220 13.33 15.60 50.40
N SER A 221 13.36 16.56 51.31
CA SER A 221 12.34 17.61 51.42
C SER A 221 12.82 18.83 50.64
N PHE A 222 12.11 19.20 49.58
CA PHE A 222 12.30 20.49 48.92
C PHE A 222 11.90 21.59 49.90
N THR A 223 12.86 22.40 50.39
CA THR A 223 12.63 23.37 51.47
C THR A 223 11.94 24.68 51.05
N SER A 224 11.40 24.78 49.84
CA SER A 224 10.31 25.73 49.53
C SER A 224 9.92 25.68 48.06
N PHE A 225 8.62 25.87 47.81
CA PHE A 225 8.01 26.11 46.49
C PHE A 225 8.70 27.21 45.66
N ALA A 226 9.35 28.19 46.32
CA ALA A 226 10.00 29.33 45.69
C ALA A 226 11.18 28.96 44.75
N ASN A 227 11.89 27.86 45.02
CA ASN A 227 13.07 27.47 44.22
C ASN A 227 12.74 26.67 42.95
N VAL A 228 11.54 26.10 42.86
CA VAL A 228 11.06 25.45 41.63
C VAL A 228 10.49 26.50 40.68
N GLN A 229 9.78 27.51 41.22
CA GLN A 229 9.29 28.66 40.47
C GLN A 229 10.43 29.49 39.85
N SER A 230 11.54 29.71 40.57
CA SER A 230 12.68 30.48 40.05
C SER A 230 13.40 29.78 38.89
N ARG A 231 13.50 28.44 38.90
CA ARG A 231 14.08 27.67 37.79
C ARG A 231 13.13 27.51 36.61
N ALA A 232 11.83 27.38 36.83
CA ALA A 232 10.83 27.39 35.77
C ALA A 232 10.78 28.75 35.04
N ALA A 233 10.89 29.86 35.79
CA ALA A 233 11.00 31.20 35.24
C ALA A 233 12.31 31.43 34.46
N ASP A 234 13.44 30.87 34.93
CA ASP A 234 14.73 30.91 34.21
C ASP A 234 14.68 30.11 32.89
N ILE A 235 14.01 28.95 32.88
CA ILE A 235 13.77 28.16 31.66
C ILE A 235 12.86 28.92 30.68
N LYS A 236 11.78 29.55 31.17
CA LYS A 236 10.88 30.39 30.35
C LYS A 236 11.63 31.59 29.73
N SER A 237 12.46 32.27 30.52
CA SER A 237 13.30 33.39 30.09
C SER A 237 14.32 32.98 29.02
N LYS A 238 14.98 31.83 29.18
CA LYS A 238 16.00 31.33 28.24
C LYS A 238 15.42 30.75 26.95
N THR A 239 14.21 30.20 27.03
CA THR A 239 13.46 29.72 25.84
C THR A 239 12.97 30.90 24.99
N GLN A 240 12.56 32.00 25.62
CA GLN A 240 12.15 33.23 24.93
C GLN A 240 13.34 34.04 24.38
N SER A 241 14.55 33.91 24.95
CA SER A 241 15.76 34.59 24.48
C SER A 241 16.58 33.78 23.45
N GLY A 242 16.20 32.55 23.14
CA GLY A 242 16.94 31.67 22.22
C GLY A 242 18.22 31.07 22.80
N GLU A 243 18.46 31.18 24.11
CA GLU A 243 19.64 30.68 24.81
C GLU A 243 19.36 29.35 25.52
N MET A 244 18.82 28.37 24.80
CA MET A 244 18.64 27.03 25.38
C MET A 244 20.01 26.44 25.78
N PRO A 245 20.15 25.84 26.98
CA PRO A 245 21.33 25.04 27.29
C PRO A 245 21.45 23.90 26.28
N LYS A 246 22.68 23.61 25.83
CA LYS A 246 23.00 22.72 24.70
C LYS A 246 22.41 21.30 24.78
N ASP A 247 21.90 20.89 25.94
CA ASP A 247 21.28 19.58 26.17
C ASP A 247 19.78 19.54 25.84
N ALA A 248 19.08 20.69 25.75
CA ALA A 248 17.66 20.76 25.43
C ALA A 248 17.37 20.73 23.91
N ALA A 249 18.40 20.90 23.06
CA ALA A 249 18.32 20.81 21.60
C ALA A 249 18.12 19.38 21.05
N LYS A 250 18.01 18.37 21.94
CA LYS A 250 17.78 16.97 21.58
C LYS A 250 16.34 16.49 21.81
N LEU A 251 15.46 17.35 22.34
CA LEU A 251 14.07 17.01 22.61
C LEU A 251 13.22 17.29 21.36
N PRO A 252 12.37 16.34 20.92
CA PRO A 252 11.39 16.59 19.86
C PRO A 252 10.52 17.80 20.19
N GLN A 253 10.04 18.56 19.19
CA GLN A 253 9.24 19.76 19.40
C GLN A 253 8.06 19.54 20.37
N ALA A 254 7.40 18.37 20.28
CA ALA A 254 6.33 17.98 21.19
C ALA A 254 6.74 18.00 22.68
N GLN A 255 7.99 17.66 23.01
CA GLN A 255 8.50 17.69 24.39
C GLN A 255 8.77 19.12 24.89
N LEU A 256 9.15 20.06 24.00
CA LEU A 256 9.31 21.47 24.34
C LEU A 256 7.95 22.16 24.56
N ASP A 257 6.95 21.78 23.77
CA ASP A 257 5.57 22.27 23.89
C ASP A 257 4.91 21.79 25.20
N LEU A 258 5.21 20.55 25.62
CA LEU A 258 4.79 19.97 26.91
C LEU A 258 5.42 20.68 28.12
N ILE A 259 6.71 21.03 28.06
CA ILE A 259 7.40 21.77 29.14
C ILE A 259 6.79 23.17 29.31
N SER A 260 6.41 23.83 28.22
CA SER A 260 5.79 25.15 28.26
C SER A 260 4.40 25.11 28.90
N CYS A 261 3.61 24.05 28.64
CA CYS A 261 2.30 23.83 29.26
C CYS A 261 2.39 23.64 30.80
N TRP A 262 3.41 22.92 31.28
CA TRP A 262 3.63 22.69 32.72
C TRP A 262 3.86 24.00 33.51
N VAL A 263 4.46 25.00 32.87
CA VAL A 263 4.78 26.29 33.50
C VAL A 263 3.57 27.24 33.55
N GLU A 264 2.63 27.13 32.63
CA GLU A 264 1.48 28.05 32.54
C GLU A 264 0.29 27.66 33.43
N ASP A 265 0.19 26.39 33.82
CA ASP A 265 -0.96 25.86 34.56
C ASP A 265 -1.00 26.22 36.06
N GLY A 266 0.00 26.95 36.57
CA GLY A 266 0.02 27.37 37.96
C GLY A 266 0.06 26.21 38.96
N ALA A 267 0.52 25.02 38.54
CA ALA A 267 0.75 23.86 39.42
C ALA A 267 1.84 24.12 40.49
N LEU A 268 2.36 25.35 40.58
CA LEU A 268 3.24 25.84 41.64
C LEU A 268 2.56 26.83 42.60
N ASN A 269 1.23 26.99 42.54
CA ASN A 269 0.50 27.92 43.42
C ASN A 269 -0.24 27.24 44.59
N ASN A 270 -0.04 25.93 44.84
CA ASN A 270 -0.54 25.25 46.03
C ASN A 270 0.39 24.13 46.48
#